data_AF-C6HMQ3-F1
#
_entry.id   AF-C6HMQ3-F1
#
_cell.length_a   1.000
_cell.length_b   1.000
_cell.length_c   1.000
_cell.angle_alpha   90.00
_cell.angle_beta   90.00
_cell.angle_gamma   90.00
#
_symmetry.space_group_name_H-M   'P 1'
#
loop_
_entity.id
_entity.type
_entity.pdbx_description
1 polymer ?
#
loop_
_entity_poly.entity_id
_entity_poly.type
_entity_poly.pdbx_seq_one_letter_code
_entity_poly.pdbx_strand_id
1 'polypeptide(L)'
;MDADGLAQTKEGLIDDDEDFLRIVVDNFTPFYQPLARTVNRLRRLVFPAGRRWKKLNPNLSRAMIKELQRVQEEQDVVGEQ
;
A
#
# COMPACT_ATOMS: atom_id res chain seq x y z
N MET A 1 -21.74 3.93 14.64
CA MET A 1 -21.03 3.52 13.40
C MET A 1 -20.48 2.14 13.65
N ASP A 2 -21.02 1.15 12.94
CA ASP A 2 -20.63 -0.25 13.13
C ASP A 2 -19.41 -0.59 12.26
N ALA A 3 -18.69 -1.66 12.60
CA ALA A 3 -17.46 -2.07 11.93
C ALA A 3 -17.62 -2.22 10.41
N ASP A 4 -18.79 -2.65 9.95
CA ASP A 4 -19.13 -2.77 8.53
C ASP A 4 -19.26 -1.41 7.82
N GLY A 5 -19.80 -0.39 8.51
CA GLY A 5 -19.88 0.97 7.97
C GLY A 5 -18.51 1.64 7.86
N LEU A 6 -17.62 1.35 8.82
CA LEU A 6 -16.22 1.78 8.75
C LEU A 6 -15.46 1.06 7.63
N ALA A 7 -15.73 -0.22 7.40
CA ALA A 7 -15.12 -0.99 6.33
C ALA A 7 -15.52 -0.44 4.95
N GLN A 8 -16.80 -0.16 4.71
CA GLN A 8 -17.27 0.40 3.43
C GLN A 8 -16.69 1.80 3.16
N THR A 9 -16.65 2.66 4.17
CA THR A 9 -16.09 4.02 4.03
C THR A 9 -14.59 4.00 3.75
N LYS A 10 -13.85 3.08 4.40
CA LYS A 10 -12.41 2.92 4.18
C LYS A 10 -12.09 2.18 2.88
N GLU A 11 -13.01 1.34 2.38
CA GLU A 11 -12.86 0.66 1.09
C GLU A 11 -12.83 1.67 -0.06
N GLY A 12 -13.74 2.64 -0.11
CA GLY A 12 -13.73 3.67 -1.17
C GLY A 12 -12.50 4.60 -1.17
N LEU A 13 -11.94 4.87 0.02
CA LEU A 13 -10.73 5.70 0.19
C LEU A 13 -9.44 4.98 -0.19
N ILE A 14 -9.49 3.64 -0.18
CA ILE A 14 -8.44 2.78 -0.64
C ILE A 14 -8.67 2.55 -2.14
N ASP A 15 -9.86 2.24 -2.66
CA ASP A 15 -10.07 1.81 -4.05
C ASP A 15 -9.36 2.67 -5.14
N ASP A 16 -9.40 4.00 -5.01
CA ASP A 16 -8.74 4.92 -5.94
C ASP A 16 -7.26 5.18 -5.61
N ASP A 17 -6.38 4.87 -6.57
CA ASP A 17 -4.93 5.00 -6.40
C ASP A 17 -4.44 6.46 -6.30
N GLU A 18 -5.14 7.41 -6.94
CA GLU A 18 -4.77 8.83 -6.94
C GLU A 18 -5.16 9.48 -5.61
N ASP A 19 -6.38 9.20 -5.12
CA ASP A 19 -6.83 9.63 -3.81
C ASP A 19 -6.00 9.00 -2.69
N PHE A 20 -5.66 7.72 -2.81
CA PHE A 20 -4.79 7.06 -1.85
C PHE A 20 -3.41 7.75 -1.78
N LEU A 21 -2.79 8.03 -2.94
CA LEU A 21 -1.49 8.71 -2.98
C LEU A 21 -1.57 10.13 -2.41
N ARG A 22 -2.62 10.89 -2.75
CA ARG A 22 -2.87 12.23 -2.21
C ARG A 22 -2.96 12.19 -0.69
N ILE A 23 -3.77 11.31 -0.13
CA ILE A 23 -3.93 11.14 1.32
C ILE A 23 -2.63 10.70 1.98
N VAL A 24 -1.90 9.77 1.37
CA VAL A 24 -0.61 9.31 1.89
C VAL A 24 0.41 10.46 1.93
N VAL A 25 0.51 11.26 0.87
CA VAL A 25 1.40 12.43 0.82
C VAL A 25 1.00 13.48 1.86
N ASP A 26 -0.29 13.75 2.02
CA ASP A 26 -0.82 14.74 2.97
C ASP A 26 -0.61 14.32 4.44
N ASN A 27 -0.60 13.01 4.72
CA ASN A 27 -0.44 12.48 6.09
C ASN A 27 1.00 12.07 6.43
N PHE A 28 1.85 11.85 5.43
CA PHE A 28 3.24 11.45 5.68
C PHE A 28 4.07 12.66 6.07
N THR A 29 4.89 12.49 7.12
CA THR A 29 5.89 13.51 7.43
C THR A 29 6.92 13.57 6.30
N PRO A 30 7.60 14.72 6.09
CA PRO A 30 8.60 14.87 5.02
C PRO A 30 9.64 13.75 4.99
N PHE A 31 10.04 13.25 6.16
CA PHE A 31 10.98 12.14 6.28
C PHE A 31 10.45 10.81 5.72
N TYR A 32 9.14 10.55 5.80
CA TYR A 32 8.54 9.31 5.33
C TYR A 32 7.95 9.40 3.92
N GLN A 33 7.94 10.57 3.28
CA GLN A 33 7.43 10.72 1.90
C GLN A 33 7.99 9.70 0.89
N PRO A 34 9.28 9.31 0.92
CA PRO A 34 9.80 8.29 0.01
C PRO A 34 9.08 6.93 0.13
N LEU A 35 8.54 6.61 1.31
CA LEU A 35 7.80 5.38 1.55
C LEU A 35 6.41 5.38 0.91
N ALA A 36 5.88 6.52 0.47
CA ALA A 36 4.55 6.60 -0.14
C ALA A 36 4.41 5.65 -1.34
N ARG A 37 5.45 5.57 -2.19
CA ARG A 37 5.48 4.65 -3.33
C ARG A 37 5.51 3.19 -2.89
N THR A 38 6.31 2.86 -1.89
CA THR A 38 6.41 1.51 -1.30
C THR A 38 5.10 1.07 -0.69
N VAL A 39 4.45 1.94 0.06
CA VAL A 39 3.15 1.71 0.69
C VAL A 39 2.05 1.53 -0.36
N ASN A 40 2.08 2.30 -1.46
CA ASN A 40 1.15 2.10 -2.57
C ASN A 40 1.32 0.72 -3.23
N ARG A 41 2.57 0.27 -3.45
CA ARG A 41 2.85 -1.08 -3.98
C ARG A 41 2.31 -2.18 -3.05
N LEU A 42 2.55 -2.06 -1.73
CA LEU A 42 2.00 -2.98 -0.74
C LEU A 42 0.48 -2.98 -0.71
N ARG A 43 -0.13 -1.80 -0.76
CA ARG A 43 -1.58 -1.64 -0.78
C ARG A 43 -2.21 -2.39 -1.96
N ARG A 44 -1.61 -2.38 -3.15
CA ARG A 44 -2.10 -3.17 -4.30
C ARG A 44 -2.03 -4.69 -4.10
N LEU A 45 -1.15 -5.19 -3.23
CA LEU A 45 -1.11 -6.61 -2.86
C LEU A 45 -2.20 -6.97 -1.86
N VAL A 46 -2.45 -6.08 -0.89
CA VAL A 46 -3.47 -6.28 0.16
C VAL A 46 -4.89 -6.03 -0.38
N PHE A 47 -5.03 -5.11 -1.33
CA PHE A 47 -6.29 -4.74 -1.98
C PHE A 47 -6.10 -4.76 -3.51
N PRO A 48 -6.08 -5.96 -4.13
CA PRO A 48 -5.94 -6.07 -5.57
C PRO A 48 -7.14 -5.44 -6.28
N ALA A 49 -6.85 -4.53 -7.22
CA ALA A 49 -7.86 -3.69 -7.87
C ALA A 49 -8.75 -2.94 -6.86
N GLY A 50 -8.16 -2.52 -5.74
CA GLY A 50 -8.79 -1.72 -4.70
C GLY A 50 -9.87 -2.44 -3.87
N ARG A 51 -10.09 -3.72 -4.15
CA ARG A 51 -11.08 -4.56 -3.46
C ARG A 51 -10.45 -5.42 -2.39
N ARG A 52 -11.22 -5.71 -1.34
CA ARG A 52 -10.82 -6.72 -0.34
C ARG A 52 -10.75 -8.13 -0.94
N TRP A 53 -9.84 -8.94 -0.43
CA TRP A 53 -9.78 -10.36 -0.77
C TRP A 53 -11.08 -11.09 -0.40
N LYS A 54 -11.75 -11.69 -1.40
CA LYS A 54 -12.93 -12.54 -1.17
C LYS A 54 -12.58 -13.96 -0.70
N LYS A 55 -11.32 -14.36 -0.87
CA LYS A 55 -10.77 -15.65 -0.45
C LYS A 55 -9.47 -15.39 0.29
N LEU A 56 -9.21 -16.14 1.35
CA LEU A 56 -7.96 -16.03 2.10
C LEU A 56 -6.77 -16.29 1.17
N ASN A 57 -5.79 -15.38 1.16
CA ASN A 57 -4.53 -15.57 0.47
C ASN A 57 -3.44 -15.94 1.50
N PRO A 58 -3.12 -17.24 1.68
CA PRO A 58 -2.11 -17.67 2.65
C PRO A 58 -0.70 -17.19 2.28
N ASN A 59 -0.47 -16.79 1.02
CA ASN A 59 0.82 -16.30 0.55
C ASN A 59 0.96 -14.78 0.63
N LEU A 60 -0.06 -14.05 1.11
CA LEU A 60 -0.06 -12.59 1.13
C LEU A 60 1.12 -12.03 1.94
N SER A 61 1.36 -12.57 3.14
CA SER A 61 2.49 -12.15 3.98
C SER A 61 3.83 -12.32 3.26
N ARG A 62 4.05 -13.48 2.63
CA ARG A 62 5.26 -13.77 1.85
C ARG A 62 5.39 -12.85 0.64
N ALA A 63 4.28 -12.52 -0.03
CA ALA A 63 4.28 -11.60 -1.16
C ALA A 63 4.64 -10.18 -0.73
N MET A 64 4.12 -9.70 0.40
CA MET A 64 4.47 -8.39 0.95
C MET A 64 5.94 -8.30 1.33
N ILE A 65 6.50 -9.34 1.96
CA ILE A 65 7.93 -9.38 2.31
C ILE A 65 8.80 -9.32 1.05
N LYS A 66 8.45 -10.09 0.01
CA LYS A 66 9.17 -10.07 -1.26
C LYS A 66 9.13 -8.70 -1.94
N GLU A 67 7.98 -8.03 -1.90
CA GLU A 67 7.85 -6.69 -2.47
C GLU A 67 8.71 -5.67 -1.72
N LEU A 68 8.78 -5.76 -0.39
CA LEU A 68 9.67 -4.92 0.41
C LEU A 68 11.15 -5.17 0.09
N GLN A 69 11.55 -6.44 -0.06
CA GLN A 69 12.92 -6.80 -0.44
C GLN A 69 13.29 -6.24 -1.81
N ARG A 70 12.40 -6.39 -2.79
CA ARG A 70 12.60 -5.84 -4.13
C ARG A 70 12.71 -4.32 -4.13
N VAL A 71 11.87 -3.64 -3.36
CA VAL A 71 11.97 -2.17 -3.22
C VAL A 71 13.31 -1.79 -2.60
N GLN A 72 13.79 -2.52 -1.59
CA GLN A 72 15.09 -2.25 -0.97
C GLN A 72 16.23 -2.39 -1.99
N GLU A 73 16.23 -3.45 -2.80
CA GLU A 73 17.21 -3.66 -3.87
C GLU A 73 17.15 -2.53 -4.92
N GLU A 74 15.95 -2.09 -5.31
CA GLU A 74 15.77 -0.97 -6.25
C GLU A 74 16.29 0.38 -5.69
N GLN A 75 16.22 0.59 -4.37
CA GLN A 75 16.75 1.81 -3.73
C GLN A 75 18.27 1.79 -3.62
N ASP A 76 18.87 0.62 -3.37
CA ASP A 76 20.33 0.45 -3.23
C ASP A 76 21.05 0.75 -4.57
N VAL A 77 20.47 0.31 -5.69
CA VAL A 77 20.98 0.56 -7.05
C VAL A 77 20.96 2.04 -7.46
N VAL A 78 20.11 2.85 -6.84
CA VAL A 78 20.00 4.30 -7.12
C VAL A 78 20.96 5.12 -6.25
N GLY A 79 21.51 4.54 -5.17
CA GLY A 79 22.44 5.21 -4.25
C GLY A 79 23.92 5.19 -4.69
N GLU A 80 24.27 4.46 -5.74
CA GLU A 80 25.66 4.29 -6.24
C GLU A 80 26.01 5.17 -7.46
N GLN A 81 25.30 6.27 -7.71
CA GLN A 81 25.55 7.19 -8.84
C GLN A 81 25.96 8.59 -8.41
#